data_AF-A0A0K1PRB6-F1
#
_entry.id   AF-A0A0K1PRB6-F1
#
_cell.length_a   1.000
_cell.length_b   1.000
_cell.length_c   1.000
_cell.angle_alpha   90.00
_cell.angle_beta   90.00
_cell.angle_gamma   90.00
#
_symmetry.space_group_name_H-M   'P 1'
#
loop_
_entity.id
_entity.type
_entity.pdbx_description
1 polymer ?
#
loop_
_entity_poly.entity_id
_entity_poly.type
_entity_poly.pdbx_seq_one_letter_code
_entity_poly.pdbx_strand_id
1 'polypeptide(L)'
;MTFRAVARRVTIGSIGAIAIVSFLACGSDFATIGRQVDETNPSDSQVGSSPAACTSSCKGSATSCGVDYCSAIPELPTEPIIDGVLDCDLPLAMVPSGNWNNNGVPKPADLSVEYAVAWRPAGKVYYFVHVHTSQRKPAAMDAGGDLFCGDACHLMLDNDGQYVSPPFYDDPGTRQFILEAPPDDVTPVSIGLPNPRGPTTWSADTYRAFPVPDGYVVEAVLGANELGLAAWPLAEGGHIGFSLSIGVGGTPGMYPSTPSCEKVGDHYLNGVARTARASGLPHDTVGAFCNPRLAQPL
;
A
#
# COMPACT_ATOMS: atom_id res chain seq x y z
N MET A 1 23.25 9.46 53.29
CA MET A 1 22.33 8.57 52.55
C MET A 1 23.15 7.80 51.56
N THR A 2 23.24 6.48 51.71
CA THR A 2 24.20 5.63 50.99
C THR A 2 23.41 4.64 50.15
N PHE A 3 23.48 4.75 48.82
CA PHE A 3 22.82 3.82 47.91
C PHE A 3 23.69 2.57 47.72
N ARG A 4 23.16 1.39 48.08
CA ARG A 4 23.75 0.08 47.74
C ARG A 4 23.18 -0.38 46.40
N ALA A 5 24.04 -0.54 45.40
CA ALA A 5 23.69 -1.22 44.15
C ALA A 5 23.67 -2.75 44.38
N VAL A 6 22.56 -3.40 44.00
CA VAL A 6 22.43 -4.86 43.98
C VAL A 6 22.68 -5.34 42.55
N ALA A 7 23.82 -5.99 42.32
CA ALA A 7 24.11 -6.67 41.06
C ALA A 7 23.44 -8.06 41.07
N ARG A 8 22.47 -8.27 40.15
CA ARG A 8 21.86 -9.58 39.93
C ARG A 8 22.64 -10.32 38.84
N ARG A 9 23.35 -11.38 39.21
CA ARG A 9 23.93 -12.35 38.25
C ARG A 9 22.79 -13.19 37.68
N VAL A 10 22.61 -13.17 36.36
CA VAL A 10 21.82 -14.16 35.64
C VAL A 10 22.78 -15.17 35.03
N THR A 11 22.64 -16.43 35.45
CA THR A 11 23.36 -17.57 34.89
C THR A 11 22.53 -18.11 33.73
N ILE A 12 23.06 -18.06 32.51
CA ILE A 12 22.44 -18.71 31.34
C ILE A 12 23.11 -20.07 31.17
N GLY A 13 22.30 -21.12 31.31
CA GLY A 13 22.68 -22.52 31.13
C GLY A 13 22.77 -22.93 29.66
N SER A 14 23.59 -23.94 29.45
CA SER A 14 24.19 -24.39 28.20
C SER A 14 23.29 -25.30 27.33
N ILE A 15 23.49 -25.18 26.01
CA ILE A 15 23.50 -26.20 24.94
C ILE A 15 22.19 -26.96 24.62
N GLY A 16 21.65 -26.68 23.42
CA GLY A 16 20.74 -27.54 22.68
C GLY A 16 21.14 -27.55 21.20
N ALA A 17 21.24 -28.73 20.61
CA ALA A 17 21.88 -29.04 19.34
C ALA A 17 21.28 -28.33 18.10
N ILE A 18 22.14 -27.89 17.19
CA ILE A 18 21.79 -27.42 15.84
C ILE A 18 21.71 -28.63 14.93
N ALA A 19 20.51 -28.95 14.43
CA ALA A 19 20.33 -29.85 13.30
C ALA A 19 20.65 -29.07 12.01
N ILE A 20 21.74 -29.46 11.34
CA ILE A 20 22.08 -28.98 10.01
C ILE A 20 21.27 -29.81 9.01
N VAL A 21 20.27 -29.22 8.39
CA VAL A 21 19.60 -29.79 7.22
C VAL A 21 20.25 -29.19 5.98
N SER A 22 21.08 -30.00 5.31
CA SER A 22 21.66 -29.69 4.01
C SER A 22 20.57 -29.75 2.95
N PHE A 23 20.26 -28.64 2.30
CA PHE A 23 19.48 -28.64 1.06
C PHE A 23 20.43 -28.81 -0.13
N LEU A 24 20.13 -29.84 -0.93
CA LEU A 24 20.73 -30.12 -2.22
C LEU A 24 20.57 -28.91 -3.16
N ALA A 25 21.69 -28.46 -3.71
CA ALA A 25 21.72 -27.51 -4.82
C ALA A 25 21.11 -28.16 -6.08
N CYS A 26 20.10 -27.51 -6.66
CA CYS A 26 19.69 -27.77 -8.03
C CYS A 26 20.49 -26.82 -8.92
N GLY A 27 21.42 -27.39 -9.70
CA GLY A 27 22.21 -26.67 -10.68
C GLY A 27 21.33 -26.17 -11.82
N SER A 28 21.64 -24.97 -12.32
CA SER A 28 21.27 -24.59 -13.67
C SER A 28 22.50 -23.99 -14.35
N ASP A 29 22.92 -24.72 -15.38
CA ASP A 29 23.99 -24.36 -16.30
C ASP A 29 23.62 -23.06 -17.03
N PHE A 30 24.47 -22.05 -16.91
CA PHE A 30 24.52 -20.94 -17.86
C PHE A 30 25.50 -21.31 -18.97
N ALA A 31 24.98 -21.79 -20.09
CA ALA A 31 25.72 -21.88 -21.34
C ALA A 31 25.17 -20.84 -22.34
N THR A 32 25.98 -19.81 -22.52
CA THR A 32 26.00 -18.80 -23.58
C THR A 32 25.53 -19.33 -24.94
N ILE A 33 24.53 -18.66 -25.55
CA ILE A 33 24.27 -18.75 -26.99
C ILE A 33 24.48 -17.37 -27.61
N GLY A 34 25.37 -17.35 -28.60
CA GLY A 34 25.78 -16.18 -29.36
C GLY A 34 24.65 -15.63 -30.23
N ARG A 35 24.60 -14.31 -30.26
CA ARG A 35 23.76 -13.50 -31.15
C ARG A 35 24.44 -13.41 -32.52
N GLN A 36 23.82 -13.97 -33.54
CA GLN A 36 24.03 -13.58 -34.93
C GLN A 36 22.65 -13.19 -35.48
N VAL A 37 22.50 -11.89 -35.77
CA VAL A 37 21.28 -11.32 -36.34
C VAL A 37 21.52 -11.33 -37.84
N ASP A 38 20.72 -12.10 -38.57
CA ASP A 38 20.62 -12.01 -40.03
C ASP A 38 19.26 -11.40 -40.36
N GLU A 39 19.29 -10.41 -41.25
CA GLU A 39 18.14 -9.62 -41.67
C GLU A 39 17.26 -10.41 -42.66
N THR A 40 15.98 -10.00 -42.75
CA THR A 40 14.96 -10.33 -43.77
C THR A 40 14.01 -11.50 -43.51
N ASN A 41 12.81 -11.23 -42.97
CA ASN A 41 11.52 -11.45 -43.64
C ASN A 41 10.33 -10.92 -42.80
N PRO A 42 9.33 -10.25 -43.39
CA PRO A 42 8.10 -9.86 -42.68
C PRO A 42 7.00 -10.92 -42.85
N SER A 43 6.04 -10.90 -41.92
CA SER A 43 4.74 -11.61 -41.92
C SER A 43 4.76 -13.02 -41.32
N ASP A 44 4.43 -13.13 -40.03
CA ASP A 44 3.48 -14.16 -39.60
C ASP A 44 2.86 -13.89 -38.21
N SER A 45 1.54 -13.78 -38.20
CA SER A 45 0.60 -14.35 -37.22
C SER A 45 0.96 -14.26 -35.73
N GLN A 46 0.60 -13.15 -35.08
CA GLN A 46 0.46 -13.12 -33.62
C GLN A 46 -0.78 -13.89 -33.19
N VAL A 47 -0.59 -15.12 -32.73
CA VAL A 47 -1.55 -15.85 -31.90
C VAL A 47 -1.59 -15.14 -30.55
N GLY A 48 -2.62 -14.32 -30.34
CA GLY A 48 -2.89 -13.67 -29.07
C GLY A 48 -3.06 -14.71 -27.98
N SER A 49 -2.05 -14.84 -27.12
CA SER A 49 -2.17 -15.63 -25.90
C SER A 49 -3.11 -14.86 -24.98
N SER A 50 -4.34 -15.31 -24.81
CA SER A 50 -5.21 -14.79 -23.76
C SER A 50 -4.44 -14.93 -22.43
N PRO A 51 -4.29 -13.85 -21.64
CA PRO A 51 -3.73 -13.98 -20.31
C PRO A 51 -4.54 -15.02 -19.55
N ALA A 52 -3.86 -15.94 -18.86
CA ALA A 52 -4.49 -17.02 -18.11
C ALA A 52 -5.58 -16.43 -17.21
N ALA A 53 -6.80 -16.94 -17.34
CA ALA A 53 -7.93 -16.48 -16.54
C ALA A 53 -7.62 -16.72 -15.06
N CYS A 54 -7.49 -15.63 -14.32
CA CYS A 54 -7.30 -15.67 -12.89
C CYS A 54 -8.60 -16.05 -12.21
N THR A 55 -8.68 -17.28 -11.73
CA THR A 55 -9.82 -17.71 -10.91
C THR A 55 -9.57 -17.29 -9.47
N SER A 56 -10.34 -16.31 -9.00
CA SER A 56 -10.49 -15.98 -7.59
C SER A 56 -11.15 -17.16 -6.85
N SER A 57 -10.59 -17.55 -5.71
CA SER A 57 -11.26 -18.41 -4.74
C SER A 57 -11.59 -17.57 -3.51
N CYS A 58 -12.88 -17.51 -3.16
CA CYS A 58 -13.42 -16.76 -2.03
C CYS A 58 -12.83 -17.09 -0.63
N LYS A 59 -11.92 -18.06 -0.52
CA LYS A 59 -11.39 -18.52 0.79
C LYS A 59 -9.93 -19.02 0.79
N GLY A 60 -9.11 -18.67 -0.19
CA GLY A 60 -7.71 -19.13 -0.14
C GLY A 60 -6.82 -18.49 -1.18
N SER A 61 -5.68 -17.97 -0.70
CA SER A 61 -4.56 -17.41 -1.45
C SER A 61 -4.97 -16.60 -2.68
N ALA A 62 -5.13 -15.30 -2.49
CA ALA A 62 -5.13 -14.37 -3.61
C ALA A 62 -3.86 -14.61 -4.44
N THR A 63 -4.04 -14.97 -5.70
CA THR A 63 -2.92 -15.11 -6.64
C THR A 63 -2.70 -13.76 -7.29
N SER A 64 -1.47 -13.26 -7.25
CA SER A 64 -1.11 -12.03 -7.98
C SER A 64 -1.28 -12.26 -9.48
N CYS A 65 -2.12 -11.44 -10.11
CA CYS A 65 -2.72 -11.80 -11.40
C CYS A 65 -2.43 -10.84 -12.55
N GLY A 66 -1.37 -10.04 -12.46
CA GLY A 66 -1.03 -9.07 -13.50
C GLY A 66 -2.14 -8.05 -13.77
N VAL A 67 -3.01 -7.82 -12.78
CA VAL A 67 -4.12 -6.87 -12.88
C VAL A 67 -3.59 -5.46 -12.84
N ASP A 68 -4.05 -4.65 -13.78
CA ASP A 68 -3.72 -3.24 -13.88
C ASP A 68 -4.91 -2.38 -13.46
N TYR A 69 -5.01 -2.16 -12.14
CA TYR A 69 -6.01 -1.26 -11.57
C TYR A 69 -5.84 0.19 -12.00
N CYS A 70 -4.72 0.57 -12.61
CA CYS A 70 -4.52 1.92 -13.11
C CYS A 70 -5.15 2.15 -14.48
N SER A 71 -5.44 1.08 -15.22
CA SER A 71 -6.20 1.14 -16.47
C SER A 71 -7.71 1.00 -16.22
N ALA A 72 -8.14 0.07 -15.38
CA ALA A 72 -9.55 -0.13 -15.06
C ALA A 72 -9.75 -0.71 -13.65
N ILE A 73 -10.79 -0.26 -12.96
CA ILE A 73 -11.21 -0.87 -11.68
C ILE A 73 -12.56 -1.58 -11.83
N PRO A 74 -12.69 -2.83 -11.34
CA PRO A 74 -13.92 -3.61 -11.44
C PRO A 74 -15.01 -3.09 -10.49
N GLU A 75 -16.26 -3.40 -10.80
CA GLU A 75 -17.37 -3.23 -9.85
C GLU A 75 -17.33 -4.35 -8.79
N LEU A 76 -17.57 -3.99 -7.53
CA LEU A 76 -17.82 -4.93 -6.45
C LEU A 76 -19.34 -5.01 -6.17
N PRO A 77 -20.01 -6.11 -6.56
CA PRO A 77 -21.47 -6.18 -6.56
C PRO A 77 -22.07 -6.19 -5.14
N THR A 78 -21.37 -6.78 -4.18
CA THR A 78 -21.80 -6.87 -2.78
C THR A 78 -21.15 -5.79 -1.92
N GLU A 79 -21.77 -5.47 -0.79
CA GLU A 79 -21.13 -4.58 0.17
C GLU A 79 -19.97 -5.31 0.86
N PRO A 80 -18.75 -4.74 0.82
CA PRO A 80 -17.60 -5.34 1.48
C PRO A 80 -17.80 -5.34 2.99
N ILE A 81 -17.20 -6.33 3.66
CA ILE A 81 -17.20 -6.44 5.11
C ILE A 81 -15.80 -6.05 5.59
N ILE A 82 -15.69 -4.99 6.39
CA ILE A 82 -14.41 -4.56 6.96
C ILE A 82 -13.97 -5.54 8.07
N ASP A 83 -13.33 -6.64 7.68
CA ASP A 83 -12.88 -7.73 8.57
C ASP A 83 -11.43 -8.17 8.34
N GLY A 84 -10.72 -7.54 7.40
CA GLY A 84 -9.33 -7.83 7.07
C GLY A 84 -9.17 -9.01 6.12
N VAL A 85 -10.26 -9.49 5.52
CA VAL A 85 -10.26 -10.52 4.49
C VAL A 85 -10.68 -9.89 3.17
N LEU A 86 -9.90 -10.14 2.12
CA LEU A 86 -10.19 -9.65 0.78
C LEU A 86 -11.55 -10.20 0.30
N ASP A 87 -12.45 -9.31 -0.09
CA ASP A 87 -13.72 -9.69 -0.71
C ASP A 87 -13.51 -10.57 -1.94
N CYS A 88 -14.49 -11.45 -2.19
CA CYS A 88 -14.46 -12.36 -3.34
C CYS A 88 -14.23 -11.61 -4.67
N ASP A 89 -13.60 -12.30 -5.61
CA ASP A 89 -13.48 -11.87 -7.01
C ASP A 89 -12.61 -10.65 -7.28
N LEU A 90 -11.87 -10.19 -6.27
CA LEU A 90 -10.84 -9.18 -6.42
C LEU A 90 -9.44 -9.82 -6.46
N PRO A 91 -8.72 -9.75 -7.59
CA PRO A 91 -7.34 -10.20 -7.65
C PRO A 91 -6.39 -9.18 -6.99
N LEU A 92 -5.34 -9.65 -6.32
CA LEU A 92 -4.29 -8.75 -5.83
C LEU A 92 -3.35 -8.33 -6.97
N ALA A 93 -2.99 -7.05 -6.98
CA ALA A 93 -1.92 -6.49 -7.79
C ALA A 93 -0.72 -6.14 -6.91
N MET A 94 0.49 -6.34 -7.41
CA MET A 94 1.72 -5.96 -6.72
C MET A 94 1.99 -4.46 -6.90
N VAL A 95 2.41 -3.78 -5.83
CA VAL A 95 3.03 -2.46 -5.95
C VAL A 95 4.46 -2.63 -6.51
N PRO A 96 4.85 -1.90 -7.58
CA PRO A 96 6.18 -2.03 -8.16
C PRO A 96 7.30 -1.66 -7.18
N SER A 97 8.29 -2.53 -7.03
CA SER A 97 9.40 -2.38 -6.07
C SER A 97 10.30 -1.15 -6.32
N GLY A 98 10.33 -0.62 -7.55
CA GLY A 98 11.18 0.49 -7.95
C GLY A 98 10.78 1.87 -7.41
N ASN A 99 9.60 1.99 -6.79
CA ASN A 99 9.02 3.26 -6.38
C ASN A 99 9.26 3.56 -4.89
N TRP A 100 10.47 3.30 -4.42
CA TRP A 100 10.89 3.59 -3.04
C TRP A 100 11.49 5.00 -2.95
N ASN A 101 10.91 5.84 -2.09
CA ASN A 101 11.39 7.18 -1.82
C ASN A 101 11.90 7.28 -0.39
N ASN A 102 13.12 7.76 -0.24
CA ASN A 102 13.82 7.81 1.05
C ASN A 102 14.89 8.90 1.02
N ASN A 103 15.44 9.23 2.18
CA ASN A 103 16.56 10.13 2.33
C ASN A 103 17.91 9.39 2.40
N GLY A 104 18.15 8.46 1.47
CA GLY A 104 19.35 7.60 1.42
C GLY A 104 19.23 6.29 2.21
N VAL A 105 18.07 5.98 2.80
CA VAL A 105 17.81 4.71 3.51
C VAL A 105 17.31 3.65 2.52
N PRO A 106 17.98 2.49 2.38
CA PRO A 106 17.50 1.42 1.52
C PRO A 106 16.11 0.94 1.91
N LYS A 107 15.32 0.49 0.93
CA LYS A 107 14.04 -0.18 1.17
C LYS A 107 14.27 -1.42 2.05
N PRO A 108 13.47 -1.66 3.10
CA PRO A 108 13.52 -2.93 3.82
C PRO A 108 13.36 -4.10 2.86
N ALA A 109 14.19 -5.12 2.99
CA ALA A 109 14.26 -6.22 2.03
C ALA A 109 13.01 -7.11 2.03
N ASP A 110 12.32 -7.15 3.17
CA ASP A 110 11.09 -7.88 3.44
C ASP A 110 9.82 -7.08 3.14
N LEU A 111 9.93 -5.81 2.75
CA LEU A 111 8.78 -4.99 2.41
C LEU A 111 8.25 -5.32 1.01
N SER A 112 7.06 -5.91 0.95
CA SER A 112 6.25 -5.98 -0.27
C SER A 112 4.82 -5.54 0.01
N VAL A 113 4.15 -5.06 -1.04
CA VAL A 113 2.79 -4.51 -0.91
C VAL A 113 1.96 -5.06 -2.05
N GLU A 114 0.81 -5.60 -1.70
CA GLU A 114 -0.23 -6.05 -2.60
C GLU A 114 -1.48 -5.24 -2.35
N TYR A 115 -2.28 -5.01 -3.39
CA TYR A 115 -3.50 -4.25 -3.25
C TYR A 115 -4.58 -4.70 -4.24
N ALA A 116 -5.84 -4.45 -3.87
CA ALA A 116 -7.00 -4.52 -4.74
C ALA A 116 -7.84 -3.26 -4.57
N VAL A 117 -8.44 -2.80 -5.66
CA VAL A 117 -9.36 -1.65 -5.68
C VAL A 117 -10.58 -2.02 -6.48
N ALA A 118 -11.75 -1.66 -5.99
CA ALA A 118 -13.00 -1.83 -6.70
C ALA A 118 -13.92 -0.63 -6.49
N TRP A 119 -14.81 -0.38 -7.43
CA TRP A 119 -15.86 0.62 -7.27
C TRP A 119 -17.19 -0.05 -6.95
N ARG A 120 -18.12 0.70 -6.36
CA ARG A 120 -19.50 0.25 -6.11
C ARG A 120 -20.52 1.27 -6.58
N PRO A 121 -21.73 0.79 -6.93
CA PRO A 121 -22.90 1.66 -7.03
C PRO A 121 -23.10 2.50 -5.76
N ALA A 122 -23.75 3.65 -5.89
CA ALA A 122 -23.89 4.67 -4.85
C ALA A 122 -22.61 5.44 -4.48
N GLY A 123 -21.57 5.36 -5.30
CA GLY A 123 -20.42 6.26 -5.19
C GLY A 123 -19.47 5.90 -4.06
N LYS A 124 -19.08 4.62 -4.00
CA LYS A 124 -18.07 4.13 -3.07
C LYS A 124 -16.90 3.47 -3.81
N VAL A 125 -15.71 3.57 -3.23
CA VAL A 125 -14.49 2.88 -3.67
C VAL A 125 -13.98 2.03 -2.51
N TYR A 126 -13.77 0.74 -2.77
CA TYR A 126 -13.19 -0.23 -1.86
C TYR A 126 -11.69 -0.35 -2.10
N TYR A 127 -10.94 -0.42 -1.01
CA TYR A 127 -9.51 -0.70 -0.99
C TYR A 127 -9.24 -1.88 -0.07
N PHE A 128 -8.41 -2.80 -0.55
CA PHE A 128 -7.74 -3.80 0.26
C PHE A 128 -6.25 -3.69 -0.01
N VAL A 129 -5.43 -3.59 1.04
CA VAL A 129 -3.98 -3.45 0.93
C VAL A 129 -3.32 -4.40 1.91
N HIS A 130 -2.52 -5.34 1.42
CA HIS A 130 -1.72 -6.25 2.24
C HIS A 130 -0.28 -5.77 2.21
N VAL A 131 0.22 -5.36 3.37
CA VAL A 131 1.61 -4.96 3.58
C VAL A 131 2.34 -6.10 4.25
N HIS A 132 3.32 -6.66 3.54
CA HIS A 132 4.23 -7.68 4.04
C HIS A 132 5.42 -6.99 4.69
N THR A 133 5.66 -7.25 5.97
CA THR A 133 6.79 -6.74 6.74
C THR A 133 6.98 -7.56 8.02
N SER A 134 8.23 -7.86 8.38
CA SER A 134 8.57 -8.53 9.64
C SER A 134 8.60 -7.57 10.84
N GLN A 135 8.60 -6.26 10.60
CA GLN A 135 8.61 -5.24 11.64
C GLN A 135 7.50 -4.23 11.39
N ARG A 136 6.63 -4.05 12.39
CA ARG A 136 5.69 -2.93 12.46
C ARG A 136 6.20 -1.90 13.47
N LYS A 137 6.26 -0.64 13.05
CA LYS A 137 6.68 0.54 13.80
C LYS A 137 5.70 1.69 13.58
N PRO A 138 4.44 1.55 14.01
CA PRO A 138 3.48 2.64 13.95
C PRO A 138 3.94 3.86 14.76
N ALA A 139 3.34 5.01 14.51
CA ALA A 139 3.75 6.24 15.18
C ALA A 139 3.33 6.22 16.66
N ALA A 140 4.13 6.81 17.54
CA ALA A 140 3.74 7.01 18.93
C ALA A 140 2.69 8.13 19.01
N MET A 141 1.40 7.79 19.03
CA MET A 141 0.31 8.78 19.07
C MET A 141 0.31 9.66 20.32
N ASP A 142 0.85 9.16 21.44
CA ASP A 142 0.91 9.87 22.72
C ASP A 142 1.90 11.04 22.73
N ALA A 143 2.81 11.12 21.75
CA ALA A 143 3.80 12.19 21.64
C ALA A 143 3.33 13.38 20.79
N GLY A 144 2.06 13.42 20.38
CA GLY A 144 1.61 14.35 19.34
C GLY A 144 2.25 14.06 17.99
N GLY A 145 2.71 12.82 17.79
CA GLY A 145 3.27 12.35 16.54
C GLY A 145 2.17 12.25 15.49
N ASP A 146 2.43 12.81 14.31
CA ASP A 146 1.53 12.66 13.18
C ASP A 146 1.61 11.21 12.64
N LEU A 147 0.47 10.60 12.30
CA LEU A 147 0.39 9.20 11.83
C LEU A 147 1.36 8.90 10.66
N PHE A 148 1.72 9.90 9.86
CA PHE A 148 2.65 9.74 8.74
C PHE A 148 4.10 9.45 9.18
N CYS A 149 4.40 9.53 10.49
CA CYS A 149 5.75 9.38 11.03
C CYS A 149 6.17 7.94 11.33
N GLY A 150 5.27 6.97 11.17
CA GLY A 150 5.56 5.55 11.37
C GLY A 150 5.11 4.71 10.18
N ASP A 151 4.94 3.42 10.44
CA ASP A 151 4.30 2.49 9.52
C ASP A 151 2.84 2.85 9.33
N ALA A 152 2.47 3.23 8.11
CA ALA A 152 1.12 3.63 7.77
C ALA A 152 0.83 3.37 6.29
N CYS A 153 -0.43 3.04 5.99
CA CYS A 153 -0.95 3.02 4.64
C CYS A 153 -1.58 4.39 4.32
N HIS A 154 -1.17 5.02 3.23
CA HIS A 154 -1.78 6.25 2.75
C HIS A 154 -2.58 5.93 1.49
N LEU A 155 -3.89 6.14 1.55
CA LEU A 155 -4.80 6.06 0.42
C LEU A 155 -5.06 7.49 -0.07
N MET A 156 -4.89 7.73 -1.36
CA MET A 156 -5.25 9.01 -1.97
C MET A 156 -6.34 8.75 -2.98
N LEU A 157 -7.44 9.48 -2.86
CA LEU A 157 -8.60 9.34 -3.73
C LEU A 157 -9.04 10.72 -4.22
N ASP A 158 -9.33 10.77 -5.50
CA ASP A 158 -9.80 11.93 -6.25
C ASP A 158 -11.09 11.56 -6.97
N ASN A 159 -12.11 12.41 -6.87
CA ASN A 159 -13.47 12.04 -7.24
C ASN A 159 -13.70 11.88 -8.76
N ASP A 160 -12.87 12.51 -9.59
CA ASP A 160 -13.05 12.52 -11.05
C ASP A 160 -11.76 12.23 -11.83
N GLY A 161 -10.64 12.05 -11.12
CA GLY A 161 -9.34 11.78 -11.72
C GLY A 161 -8.73 12.99 -12.42
N GLN A 162 -9.33 14.17 -12.27
CA GLN A 162 -8.85 15.42 -12.81
C GLN A 162 -8.16 16.19 -11.70
N TYR A 163 -6.94 15.79 -11.37
CA TYR A 163 -6.14 16.51 -10.39
C TYR A 163 -5.71 17.88 -10.96
N VAL A 164 -6.57 18.90 -10.79
CA VAL A 164 -6.52 20.15 -11.59
C VAL A 164 -5.32 21.01 -11.23
N SER A 165 -4.85 20.99 -9.97
CA SER A 165 -3.85 21.93 -9.48
C SER A 165 -2.82 21.35 -8.47
N PRO A 166 -2.04 20.30 -8.80
CA PRO A 166 -0.92 19.86 -7.97
C PRO A 166 -0.02 21.03 -7.53
N PRO A 167 0.41 21.08 -6.25
CA PRO A 167 0.27 20.08 -5.21
C PRO A 167 -1.05 20.16 -4.40
N PHE A 168 -1.97 21.04 -4.80
CA PHE A 168 -3.20 21.28 -4.07
C PHE A 168 -4.26 20.24 -4.43
N TYR A 169 -4.89 19.69 -3.39
CA TYR A 169 -6.08 18.86 -3.52
C TYR A 169 -7.28 19.67 -4.00
N ASP A 170 -8.13 19.06 -4.81
CA ASP A 170 -9.47 19.60 -5.04
C ASP A 170 -10.25 19.47 -3.73
N ASP A 171 -10.79 20.58 -3.23
CA ASP A 171 -11.47 20.62 -1.93
C ASP A 171 -12.85 21.27 -2.07
N PRO A 172 -13.95 20.48 -1.99
CA PRO A 172 -14.00 19.02 -1.81
C PRO A 172 -13.64 18.25 -3.10
N GLY A 173 -13.36 16.95 -2.99
CA GLY A 173 -13.17 16.08 -4.17
C GLY A 173 -11.94 15.18 -4.10
N THR A 174 -10.80 15.72 -3.63
CA THR A 174 -9.58 14.94 -3.38
C THR A 174 -9.23 14.91 -1.89
N ARG A 175 -8.84 13.74 -1.40
CA ARG A 175 -8.37 13.53 -0.03
C ARG A 175 -7.25 12.50 0.04
N GLN A 176 -6.39 12.67 1.03
CA GLN A 176 -5.49 11.62 1.51
C GLN A 176 -6.00 11.10 2.85
N PHE A 177 -5.99 9.79 3.00
CA PHE A 177 -6.34 9.05 4.21
C PHE A 177 -5.11 8.30 4.68
N ILE A 178 -4.71 8.52 5.93
CA ILE A 178 -3.52 7.90 6.52
C ILE A 178 -4.00 6.92 7.58
N LEU A 179 -3.76 5.62 7.38
CA LEU A 179 -4.17 4.54 8.26
C LEU A 179 -2.93 3.94 8.92
N GLU A 180 -2.88 4.00 10.24
CA GLU A 180 -1.75 3.47 10.99
C GLU A 180 -1.70 1.94 10.95
N ALA A 181 -0.49 1.38 10.92
CA ALA A 181 -0.30 -0.05 11.11
C ALA A 181 -0.68 -0.51 12.54
N PRO A 182 -1.18 -1.74 12.71
CA PRO A 182 -1.43 -2.33 14.03
C PRO A 182 -0.19 -2.33 14.94
N PRO A 183 -0.30 -1.93 16.22
CA PRO A 183 0.83 -1.86 17.16
C PRO A 183 1.36 -3.23 17.58
N ASP A 184 0.56 -4.29 17.43
CA ASP A 184 0.89 -5.65 17.83
C ASP A 184 0.12 -6.66 16.96
N ASP A 185 0.27 -7.95 17.23
CA ASP A 185 -0.29 -9.03 16.40
C ASP A 185 -1.78 -9.30 16.64
N VAL A 186 -2.44 -8.56 17.54
CA VAL A 186 -3.82 -8.84 17.95
C VAL A 186 -4.74 -7.63 17.94
N THR A 187 -4.19 -6.41 17.95
CA THR A 187 -4.95 -5.17 18.11
C THR A 187 -5.20 -4.52 16.75
N PRO A 188 -6.41 -4.61 16.18
CA PRO A 188 -6.76 -3.84 15.01
C PRO A 188 -6.88 -2.35 15.34
N VAL A 189 -6.65 -1.48 14.36
CA VAL A 189 -6.66 -0.03 14.53
C VAL A 189 -7.60 0.60 13.50
N SER A 190 -8.45 1.53 13.95
CA SER A 190 -9.32 2.35 13.10
C SER A 190 -9.01 3.82 13.33
N ILE A 191 -7.74 4.18 13.28
CA ILE A 191 -7.28 5.55 13.41
C ILE A 191 -6.79 6.01 12.05
N GLY A 192 -7.45 7.04 11.53
CA GLY A 192 -7.06 7.67 10.28
C GLY A 192 -7.31 9.16 10.26
N LEU A 193 -6.48 9.87 9.50
CA LEU A 193 -6.55 11.32 9.33
C LEU A 193 -6.79 11.69 7.87
N PRO A 194 -7.84 12.47 7.55
CA PRO A 194 -7.97 13.10 6.25
C PRO A 194 -7.04 14.33 6.13
N ASN A 195 -6.28 14.40 5.04
CA ASN A 195 -5.43 15.53 4.66
C ASN A 195 -5.93 16.11 3.31
N PRO A 196 -6.05 17.45 3.14
CA PRO A 196 -5.70 18.53 4.07
C PRO A 196 -6.91 19.04 4.85
N ARG A 197 -6.83 19.03 6.18
CA ARG A 197 -7.79 19.69 7.10
C ARG A 197 -9.27 19.36 6.85
N GLY A 198 -9.65 18.08 6.97
CA GLY A 198 -11.05 17.71 7.14
C GLY A 198 -11.45 17.73 8.63
N PRO A 199 -12.55 18.41 9.04
CA PRO A 199 -13.01 18.48 10.45
C PRO A 199 -13.72 17.22 10.96
N THR A 200 -13.63 16.09 10.29
CA THR A 200 -14.37 14.88 10.66
C THR A 200 -13.42 13.71 10.80
N THR A 201 -13.33 13.18 12.03
CA THR A 201 -12.86 11.82 12.26
C THR A 201 -13.57 10.89 11.30
N TRP A 202 -12.79 10.24 10.44
CA TRP A 202 -13.27 9.21 9.54
C TRP A 202 -13.95 8.13 10.39
N SER A 203 -15.17 7.71 10.03
CA SER A 203 -15.93 6.74 10.83
C SER A 203 -15.18 5.41 10.91
N ALA A 204 -14.97 4.88 12.12
CA ALA A 204 -14.24 3.64 12.35
C ALA A 204 -14.89 2.38 11.71
N ASP A 205 -16.11 2.52 11.16
CA ASP A 205 -16.83 1.46 10.48
C ASP A 205 -16.51 1.37 8.97
N THR A 206 -15.88 2.39 8.38
CA THR A 206 -15.56 2.40 6.95
C THR A 206 -14.11 2.07 6.66
N TYR A 207 -13.29 1.84 7.69
CA TYR A 207 -11.91 1.41 7.52
C TYR A 207 -11.32 0.78 8.78
N ARG A 208 -10.33 -0.09 8.57
CA ARG A 208 -9.57 -0.70 9.65
C ARG A 208 -8.25 -1.28 9.14
N ALA A 209 -7.25 -1.27 10.00
CA ALA A 209 -6.01 -2.01 9.83
C ALA A 209 -6.02 -3.23 10.75
N PHE A 210 -5.68 -4.40 10.21
CA PHE A 210 -5.70 -5.69 10.89
C PHE A 210 -4.30 -6.30 10.90
N PRO A 211 -3.80 -6.78 12.06
CA PRO A 211 -2.55 -7.52 12.08
C PRO A 211 -2.74 -8.88 11.41
N VAL A 212 -1.76 -9.29 10.61
CA VAL A 212 -1.67 -10.63 10.02
C VAL A 212 -0.26 -11.20 10.25
N PRO A 213 -0.05 -12.52 10.17
CA PRO A 213 1.23 -13.14 10.55
C PRO A 213 2.47 -12.62 9.80
N ASP A 214 2.32 -12.13 8.57
CA ASP A 214 3.39 -11.61 7.72
C ASP A 214 3.40 -10.08 7.58
N GLY A 215 2.60 -9.36 8.38
CA GLY A 215 2.54 -7.90 8.36
C GLY A 215 1.18 -7.38 8.78
N TYR A 216 0.51 -6.63 7.91
CA TYR A 216 -0.83 -6.11 8.20
C TYR A 216 -1.66 -5.91 6.93
N VAL A 217 -2.97 -5.92 7.10
CA VAL A 217 -3.94 -5.58 6.06
C VAL A 217 -4.61 -4.26 6.40
N VAL A 218 -4.84 -3.43 5.40
CA VAL A 218 -5.70 -2.25 5.47
C VAL A 218 -6.88 -2.44 4.56
N GLU A 219 -8.06 -2.25 5.10
CA GLU A 219 -9.32 -2.34 4.37
C GLU A 219 -10.12 -1.06 4.56
N ALA A 220 -10.65 -0.51 3.48
CA ALA A 220 -11.37 0.77 3.51
C ALA A 220 -12.45 0.88 2.44
N VAL A 221 -13.53 1.59 2.77
CA VAL A 221 -14.61 1.99 1.87
C VAL A 221 -14.74 3.50 1.93
N LEU A 222 -14.46 4.16 0.81
CA LEU A 222 -14.46 5.61 0.68
C LEU A 222 -15.62 6.06 -0.19
N GLY A 223 -16.45 6.99 0.27
CA GLY A 223 -17.55 7.55 -0.52
C GLY A 223 -17.59 9.08 -0.53
N ALA A 224 -18.74 9.62 -0.94
CA ALA A 224 -18.96 11.06 -1.05
C ALA A 224 -18.63 11.81 0.26
N ASN A 225 -19.07 11.28 1.41
CA ASN A 225 -18.87 11.90 2.72
C ASN A 225 -17.38 12.05 3.06
N GLU A 226 -16.59 10.99 2.84
CA GLU A 226 -15.15 10.98 3.08
C GLU A 226 -14.42 12.01 2.23
N LEU A 227 -14.91 12.28 1.01
CA LEU A 227 -14.36 13.29 0.09
C LEU A 227 -14.91 14.71 0.34
N GLY A 228 -15.82 14.89 1.30
CA GLY A 228 -16.47 16.18 1.57
C GLY A 228 -17.52 16.57 0.52
N LEU A 229 -18.00 15.60 -0.26
CA LEU A 229 -19.01 15.80 -1.30
C LEU A 229 -20.41 15.55 -0.75
N ALA A 230 -21.40 16.31 -1.24
CA ALA A 230 -22.80 16.08 -0.90
C ALA A 230 -23.37 14.80 -1.53
N ALA A 231 -22.86 14.45 -2.71
CA ALA A 231 -23.13 13.22 -3.44
C ALA A 231 -21.98 12.98 -4.42
N TRP A 232 -21.76 11.73 -4.79
CA TRP A 232 -20.76 11.36 -5.78
C TRP A 232 -21.38 10.40 -6.81
N PRO A 233 -21.79 10.90 -7.99
CA PRO A 233 -22.33 10.06 -9.05
C PRO A 233 -21.18 9.36 -9.79
N LEU A 234 -20.40 8.58 -9.04
CA LEU A 234 -19.21 7.85 -9.50
C LEU A 234 -19.46 7.10 -10.82
N ALA A 235 -20.63 6.45 -10.92
CA ALA A 235 -21.05 5.71 -12.11
C ALA A 235 -21.24 6.57 -13.37
N GLU A 236 -21.52 7.87 -13.23
CA GLU A 236 -21.76 8.80 -14.35
C GLU A 236 -20.46 9.41 -14.89
N GLY A 237 -19.45 9.61 -14.02
CA GLY A 237 -18.15 10.17 -14.39
C GLY A 237 -17.20 9.16 -15.05
N GLY A 238 -17.39 7.87 -14.78
CA GLY A 238 -16.66 6.76 -15.40
C GLY A 238 -15.15 6.70 -15.06
N HIS A 239 -14.66 7.62 -14.22
CA HIS A 239 -13.26 7.79 -13.87
C HIS A 239 -13.13 8.27 -12.43
N ILE A 240 -12.01 7.90 -11.81
CA ILE A 240 -11.53 8.43 -10.52
C ILE A 240 -10.04 8.62 -10.61
N GLY A 241 -9.46 9.37 -9.68
CA GLY A 241 -8.02 9.33 -9.44
C GLY A 241 -7.75 8.54 -8.17
N PHE A 242 -6.75 7.66 -8.19
CA PHE A 242 -6.27 7.09 -6.93
C PHE A 242 -4.76 6.89 -6.91
N SER A 243 -4.20 6.86 -5.72
CA SER A 243 -2.82 6.45 -5.47
C SER A 243 -2.72 5.79 -4.11
N LEU A 244 -1.65 5.01 -3.93
CA LEU A 244 -1.32 4.31 -2.70
C LEU A 244 0.12 4.59 -2.31
N SER A 245 0.39 4.74 -1.02
CA SER A 245 1.74 4.71 -0.49
C SER A 245 1.84 4.04 0.86
N ILE A 246 2.93 3.31 1.12
CA ILE A 246 3.24 2.76 2.44
C ILE A 246 4.37 3.56 3.07
N GLY A 247 4.06 4.31 4.12
CA GLY A 247 5.06 4.92 4.99
C GLY A 247 5.72 3.84 5.84
N VAL A 248 7.03 3.96 6.02
CA VAL A 248 7.81 3.02 6.85
C VAL A 248 8.47 3.79 7.97
N GLY A 249 8.20 3.41 9.21
CA GLY A 249 8.84 3.86 10.44
C GLY A 249 10.21 3.21 10.65
N GLY A 250 11.04 3.87 11.43
CA GLY A 250 12.41 3.45 11.71
C GLY A 250 12.81 3.70 13.14
N THR A 251 14.04 4.16 13.31
CA THR A 251 14.56 4.52 14.63
C THR A 251 14.53 6.04 14.76
N PRO A 252 14.17 6.59 15.94
CA PRO A 252 14.14 8.03 16.15
C PRO A 252 15.46 8.69 15.77
N GLY A 253 15.37 9.88 15.18
CA GLY A 253 16.52 10.69 14.77
C GLY A 253 17.09 10.39 13.37
N MET A 254 16.52 9.45 12.60
CA MET A 254 16.89 9.27 11.19
C MET A 254 16.52 10.48 10.30
N TYR A 255 15.49 11.25 10.67
CA TYR A 255 15.15 12.51 10.02
C TYR A 255 15.68 13.71 10.82
N PRO A 256 16.74 14.40 10.36
CA PRO A 256 17.36 15.47 11.13
C PRO A 256 16.46 16.72 11.27
N SER A 257 15.48 16.91 10.38
CA SER A 257 14.58 18.07 10.41
C SER A 257 13.35 17.88 11.30
N THR A 258 13.04 16.66 11.72
CA THR A 258 11.85 16.32 12.52
C THR A 258 12.22 15.21 13.51
N PRO A 259 12.87 15.56 14.65
CA PRO A 259 13.41 14.57 15.58
C PRO A 259 12.38 13.61 16.17
N SER A 260 11.10 14.02 16.19
CA SER A 260 9.96 13.22 16.64
C SER A 260 9.35 12.33 15.56
N CYS A 261 9.76 12.48 14.30
CA CYS A 261 9.24 11.72 13.18
C CYS A 261 10.23 10.62 12.80
N GLU A 262 9.84 9.35 12.98
CA GLU A 262 10.75 8.21 12.82
C GLU A 262 10.70 7.60 11.41
N LYS A 263 10.00 8.24 10.47
CA LYS A 263 9.82 7.73 9.11
C LYS A 263 11.14 7.63 8.36
N VAL A 264 11.40 6.48 7.72
CA VAL A 264 12.61 6.21 6.93
C VAL A 264 12.39 6.31 5.43
N GLY A 265 11.16 6.12 4.98
CA GLY A 265 10.79 6.25 3.58
C GLY A 265 9.33 5.93 3.30
N ASP A 266 9.00 5.97 2.03
CA ASP A 266 7.69 5.64 1.49
C ASP A 266 7.83 4.71 0.28
N HIS A 267 6.93 3.73 0.17
CA HIS A 267 6.79 2.91 -1.01
C HIS A 267 5.53 3.28 -1.79
N TYR A 268 5.68 3.81 -3.00
CA TYR A 268 4.56 4.34 -3.79
C TYR A 268 4.06 3.37 -4.85
N LEU A 269 2.76 3.44 -5.15
CA LEU A 269 2.18 2.76 -6.31
C LEU A 269 2.85 3.21 -7.61
N ASN A 270 2.91 4.53 -7.84
CA ASN A 270 3.61 5.12 -8.98
C ASN A 270 4.81 5.93 -8.52
N GLY A 271 5.94 5.70 -9.16
CA GLY A 271 7.16 6.45 -8.93
C GLY A 271 7.05 7.80 -9.60
N VAL A 272 7.04 8.87 -8.81
CA VAL A 272 7.27 10.22 -9.32
C VAL A 272 8.65 10.67 -8.88
N ALA A 273 9.47 11.04 -9.86
CA ALA A 273 10.80 11.57 -9.58
C ALA A 273 10.63 12.81 -8.68
N ARG A 274 11.24 12.78 -7.49
CA ARG A 274 11.27 13.94 -6.60
C ARG A 274 11.86 15.12 -7.38
N THR A 275 11.04 16.12 -7.66
CA THR A 275 11.56 17.41 -8.11
C THR A 275 12.10 18.13 -6.86
N ALA A 276 13.27 18.73 -6.95
CA ALA A 276 13.96 19.37 -5.82
C ALA A 276 13.23 20.59 -5.21
N ARG A 277 11.99 20.87 -5.62
CA ARG A 277 11.22 22.09 -5.28
C ARG A 277 9.80 21.84 -4.78
N ALA A 278 9.22 20.66 -4.94
CA ALA A 278 7.97 20.31 -4.29
C ALA A 278 8.27 19.63 -2.95
N SER A 279 7.33 19.64 -2.01
CA SER A 279 7.38 18.89 -0.74
C SER A 279 7.76 17.41 -0.90
N GLY A 280 7.78 16.89 -2.12
CA GLY A 280 8.22 15.56 -2.49
C GLY A 280 7.25 14.49 -2.01
N LEU A 281 5.98 14.88 -1.80
CA LEU A 281 4.87 14.01 -1.46
C LEU A 281 4.18 13.59 -2.77
N PRO A 282 3.57 12.41 -2.87
CA PRO A 282 2.98 11.92 -4.13
C PRO A 282 1.87 12.80 -4.66
N HIS A 283 1.11 13.43 -3.75
CA HIS A 283 0.10 14.42 -4.13
C HIS A 283 0.69 15.67 -4.77
N ASP A 284 2.01 15.84 -4.78
CA ASP A 284 2.60 17.03 -5.40
C ASP A 284 2.59 16.99 -6.93
N THR A 285 2.23 15.86 -7.54
CA THR A 285 2.26 15.69 -9.00
C THR A 285 1.13 14.79 -9.50
N VAL A 286 0.45 15.20 -10.59
CA VAL A 286 -0.59 14.39 -11.26
C VAL A 286 -0.09 12.98 -11.58
N GLY A 287 1.18 12.83 -11.97
CA GLY A 287 1.77 11.55 -12.37
C GLY A 287 1.86 10.48 -11.28
N ALA A 288 1.57 10.81 -10.02
CA ALA A 288 1.45 9.82 -8.96
C ALA A 288 0.11 9.08 -8.99
N PHE A 289 -0.95 9.71 -9.51
CA PHE A 289 -2.29 9.14 -9.54
C PHE A 289 -2.50 8.25 -10.76
N CYS A 290 -3.11 7.12 -10.51
CA CYS A 290 -3.81 6.36 -11.54
C CYS A 290 -5.13 7.03 -11.85
N ASN A 291 -5.54 7.04 -13.12
CA ASN A 291 -6.85 7.52 -13.56
C ASN A 291 -7.57 6.39 -14.33
N PRO A 292 -8.01 5.34 -13.62
CA PRO A 292 -8.67 4.21 -14.25
C PRO A 292 -10.06 4.57 -14.77
N ARG A 293 -10.52 3.77 -15.73
CA ARG A 293 -11.95 3.67 -16.04
C ARG A 293 -12.66 2.79 -15.01
N LEU A 294 -13.89 3.14 -14.70
CA LEU A 294 -14.79 2.26 -13.95
C LEU A 294 -15.38 1.21 -14.89
N ALA A 295 -14.98 -0.04 -14.74
CA ALA A 295 -15.53 -1.12 -15.55
C ALA A 295 -17.00 -1.32 -15.19
N GLN A 296 -17.88 -1.27 -16.20
CA GLN A 296 -19.30 -1.57 -16.02
C GLN A 296 -19.48 -3.04 -15.62
N PRO A 297 -20.55 -3.38 -14.89
CA PRO A 297 -20.87 -4.76 -14.60
C PRO A 297 -21.11 -5.49 -15.93
N LEU A 298 -20.52 -6.68 -16.08
CA LEU A 298 -20.70 -7.54 -17.26
C LEU A 298 -22.15 -8.02 -17.40
#